data_AF-A0A946E2U5-F1
#
_entry.id   AF-A0A946E2U5-F1
#
_cell.length_a   1.000
_cell.length_b   1.000
_cell.length_c   1.000
_cell.angle_alpha   90.00
_cell.angle_beta   90.00
_cell.angle_gamma   90.00
#
_symmetry.space_group_name_H-M   'P 1'
#
loop_
_entity.id
_entity.type
_entity.pdbx_description
1 polymer ?
#
loop_
_entity_poly.entity_id
_entity_poly.type
_entity_poly.pdbx_seq_one_letter_code
_entity_poly.pdbx_strand_id
1 'polypeptide(L)'
;MAVLNLGLAGFIGAALTDGHDLVPLLWGSAEPSSYVTEDAFERITGMMVEDLKKHGPFDGVFLDLHGAMAVAHHQDGEGETLARVRSVVGHDIPVVNTLDLHANITEKMVAMSSAMTIYRTYPHVDM
;
A
#
# COMPACT_ATOMS: atom_id res chain seq x y z
N MET A 1 -18.12 -15.36 7.02
CA MET A 1 -17.73 -14.85 5.68
C MET A 1 -16.50 -15.63 5.26
N ALA A 2 -16.39 -16.04 3.99
CA ALA A 2 -15.12 -16.57 3.48
C ALA A 2 -14.07 -15.44 3.58
N VAL A 3 -12.96 -15.70 4.26
CA VAL A 3 -11.85 -14.75 4.35
C VAL A 3 -11.16 -14.76 3.00
N LEU A 4 -11.10 -13.60 2.33
CA LEU A 4 -10.28 -13.44 1.14
C LEU A 4 -8.81 -13.53 1.56
N ASN A 5 -8.01 -14.35 0.87
CA ASN A 5 -6.58 -14.50 1.13
C ASN A 5 -5.84 -13.30 0.51
N LEU A 6 -5.89 -12.15 1.18
CA LEU A 6 -5.32 -10.86 0.77
C LEU A 6 -4.81 -10.13 2.02
N GLY A 7 -3.67 -9.45 1.91
CA GLY A 7 -3.11 -8.65 3.00
C GLY A 7 -4.10 -7.65 3.58
N LEU A 8 -4.85 -6.98 2.70
CA LEU A 8 -5.93 -6.05 3.11
C LEU A 8 -7.02 -6.74 3.96
N ALA A 9 -7.43 -7.96 3.61
CA ALA A 9 -8.51 -8.64 4.33
C ALA A 9 -8.07 -9.03 5.75
N GLY A 10 -6.81 -9.46 5.90
CA GLY A 10 -6.19 -9.71 7.21
C GLY A 10 -6.13 -8.43 8.06
N PHE A 11 -5.67 -7.32 7.47
CA PHE A 11 -5.63 -6.02 8.17
C PHE A 11 -7.02 -5.56 8.61
N ILE A 12 -8.02 -5.57 7.72
CA ILE A 12 -9.40 -5.18 8.04
C ILE A 12 -9.95 -6.03 9.19
N GLY A 13 -9.74 -7.35 9.14
CA GLY A 13 -10.21 -8.26 10.18
C GLY A 13 -9.59 -7.96 11.54
N ALA A 14 -8.27 -7.73 11.60
CA ALA A 14 -7.57 -7.36 12.82
C ALA A 14 -8.02 -5.98 13.33
N ALA A 15 -8.06 -4.97 12.45
CA ALA A 15 -8.40 -3.61 12.82
C ALA A 15 -9.83 -3.50 13.39
N LEU A 16 -10.81 -4.17 12.76
CA LEU A 16 -12.18 -4.21 13.28
C LEU A 16 -12.29 -4.97 14.60
N THR A 17 -11.50 -6.04 14.78
CA THR A 17 -11.46 -6.80 16.05
C THR A 17 -10.94 -5.94 17.20
N ASP A 18 -9.94 -5.09 16.90
CA ASP A 18 -9.33 -4.18 17.87
C ASP A 18 -10.15 -2.87 18.05
N GLY A 19 -11.27 -2.71 17.35
CA GLY A 19 -12.18 -1.58 17.51
C GLY A 19 -11.75 -0.30 16.79
N HIS A 20 -10.91 -0.40 15.76
CA HIS A 20 -10.52 0.75 14.95
C HIS A 20 -11.61 1.15 13.94
N ASP A 21 -11.76 2.46 13.74
CA ASP A 21 -12.59 3.03 12.67
C ASP A 21 -11.82 3.01 11.34
N LEU A 22 -12.34 2.24 10.38
CA LEU A 22 -11.74 2.13 9.05
C LEU A 22 -12.31 3.16 8.09
N VAL A 23 -11.42 3.85 7.37
CA VAL A 23 -11.76 4.76 6.27
C VAL A 23 -11.19 4.21 4.96
N PRO A 24 -11.94 3.39 4.20
CA PRO A 24 -11.49 2.86 2.94
C PRO A 24 -11.38 3.98 1.89
N LEU A 25 -10.21 4.12 1.27
CA LEU A 25 -9.96 5.15 0.25
C LEU A 25 -9.98 4.54 -1.16
N LEU A 26 -9.00 3.69 -1.45
CA LEU A 26 -8.82 3.10 -2.78
C LEU A 26 -8.10 1.75 -2.66
N TRP A 27 -8.52 0.79 -3.49
CA TRP A 27 -7.80 -0.45 -3.73
C TRP A 27 -7.90 -0.80 -5.22
N GLY A 28 -6.77 -1.18 -5.82
CA GLY A 28 -6.69 -1.52 -7.23
C GLY A 28 -5.77 -2.72 -7.45
N SER A 29 -6.18 -3.64 -8.32
CA SER A 29 -5.39 -4.80 -8.71
C SER A 29 -5.36 -4.95 -10.23
N ALA A 30 -4.28 -5.55 -10.71
CA ALA A 30 -4.08 -5.91 -12.11
C ALA A 30 -3.21 -7.16 -12.20
N GLU A 31 -3.31 -7.90 -13.30
CA GLU A 31 -2.46 -9.07 -13.54
C GLU A 31 -0.99 -8.66 -13.75
N PRO A 32 -0.01 -9.48 -13.31
CA PRO A 32 1.41 -9.20 -13.50
C PRO A 32 1.77 -9.02 -14.97
N SER A 33 2.48 -7.94 -15.28
CA SER A 33 2.90 -7.63 -16.64
C SER A 33 4.14 -6.70 -16.65
N SER A 34 4.31 -5.96 -17.74
CA SER A 34 5.31 -4.89 -17.87
C SER A 34 4.93 -3.64 -17.08
N TYR A 35 5.67 -2.55 -17.30
CA TYR A 35 5.48 -1.26 -16.65
C TYR A 35 4.02 -0.79 -16.60
N VAL A 36 3.61 -0.30 -15.44
CA VAL A 36 2.41 0.52 -15.32
C VAL A 36 2.60 1.78 -16.15
N THR A 37 1.59 2.16 -16.92
CA THR A 37 1.65 3.39 -17.73
C THR A 37 1.69 4.60 -16.82
N GLU A 38 2.36 5.66 -17.28
CA GLU A 38 2.41 6.95 -16.55
C GLU A 38 1.00 7.46 -16.24
N ASP A 39 0.09 7.45 -17.22
CA ASP A 39 -1.31 7.85 -17.02
C ASP A 39 -2.00 7.04 -15.90
N ALA A 40 -1.86 5.72 -15.90
CA ALA A 40 -2.51 4.87 -14.91
C ALA A 40 -1.95 5.13 -13.51
N PHE A 41 -0.63 5.23 -13.38
CA PHE A 41 0.02 5.50 -12.10
C PHE A 41 -0.34 6.89 -11.56
N GLU A 42 -0.18 7.94 -12.37
CA GLU A 42 -0.47 9.31 -11.96
C GLU A 42 -1.94 9.50 -11.59
N ARG A 43 -2.85 8.89 -12.35
CA ARG A 43 -4.29 8.95 -12.05
C ARG A 43 -4.63 8.22 -10.75
N ILE A 44 -4.20 6.97 -10.59
CA ILE A 44 -4.60 6.14 -9.44
C ILE A 44 -3.94 6.65 -8.15
N THR A 45 -2.63 6.93 -8.19
CA THR A 45 -1.91 7.47 -7.04
C THR A 45 -2.38 8.89 -6.71
N GLY A 46 -2.72 9.69 -7.74
CA GLY A 46 -3.34 11.00 -7.55
C GLY A 46 -4.69 10.92 -6.82
N MET A 47 -5.57 9.99 -7.22
CA MET A 47 -6.84 9.74 -6.52
C MET A 47 -6.62 9.39 -5.05
N MET A 48 -5.68 8.47 -4.76
CA MET A 48 -5.32 8.08 -3.39
C MET A 48 -4.86 9.27 -2.54
N VAL A 49 -4.00 10.14 -3.11
CA VAL A 49 -3.50 11.34 -2.45
C VAL A 49 -4.61 12.35 -2.16
N GLU A 50 -5.53 12.55 -3.09
CA GLU A 50 -6.67 13.45 -2.90
C GLU A 50 -7.66 12.92 -1.84
N ASP A 51 -7.91 11.61 -1.83
CA ASP A 51 -8.75 10.99 -0.81
C ASP A 51 -8.12 11.11 0.59
N LEU A 52 -6.79 10.94 0.71
CA LEU A 52 -6.08 11.18 1.97
C LEU A 52 -6.26 12.62 2.47
N LYS A 53 -6.13 13.62 1.59
CA LYS A 53 -6.33 15.03 1.96
C LYS A 53 -7.77 15.32 2.38
N LYS A 54 -8.73 14.71 1.70
CA LYS A 54 -10.16 14.97 1.89
C LYS A 54 -10.72 14.33 3.16
N HIS A 55 -10.25 13.14 3.50
CA HIS A 55 -10.82 12.32 4.56
C HIS A 55 -10.03 12.33 5.87
N GLY A 56 -8.85 12.95 5.89
CA GLY A 56 -8.07 13.14 7.11
C GLY A 56 -8.71 14.13 8.12
N PRO A 57 -8.10 14.27 9.31
CA PRO A 57 -6.87 13.62 9.76
C PRO A 57 -7.07 12.12 10.06
N PHE A 58 -5.98 11.35 9.98
CA PHE A 58 -5.94 9.93 10.33
C PHE A 58 -4.95 9.68 11.47
N ASP A 59 -5.15 8.60 12.22
CA ASP A 59 -4.22 8.13 13.25
C ASP A 59 -3.19 7.11 12.71
N GLY A 60 -3.39 6.62 11.48
CA GLY A 60 -2.49 5.71 10.80
C GLY A 60 -2.95 5.43 9.37
N VAL A 61 -2.01 4.96 8.54
CA VAL A 61 -2.29 4.55 7.15
C VAL A 61 -1.75 3.14 6.93
N PHE A 62 -2.58 2.30 6.34
CA PHE A 62 -2.21 0.98 5.87
C PHE A 62 -2.30 0.91 4.35
N LEU A 63 -1.27 0.36 3.69
CA LEU A 63 -1.27 0.11 2.26
C LEU A 63 -1.02 -1.38 1.98
N ASP A 64 -1.91 -2.01 1.23
CA ASP A 64 -1.71 -3.34 0.69
C ASP A 64 -0.99 -3.21 -0.66
N LEU A 65 0.34 -3.39 -0.67
CA LEU A 65 1.19 -3.18 -1.85
C LEU A 65 1.80 -4.51 -2.30
N HIS A 66 2.07 -4.64 -3.60
CA HIS A 66 2.81 -5.81 -4.08
C HIS A 66 4.31 -5.67 -3.74
N GLY A 67 4.89 -4.50 -3.95
CA GLY A 67 6.32 -4.23 -3.72
C GLY A 67 7.20 -4.38 -4.97
N ALA A 68 6.63 -4.70 -6.14
CA ALA A 68 7.38 -4.87 -7.39
C ALA A 68 6.79 -4.05 -8.55
N MET A 69 5.98 -3.04 -8.26
CA MET A 69 5.43 -2.15 -9.28
C MET A 69 6.55 -1.31 -9.88
N ALA A 70 6.76 -1.48 -11.19
CA ALA A 70 7.58 -0.58 -11.97
C ALA A 70 6.67 0.31 -12.84
N VAL A 71 6.96 1.60 -12.86
CA VAL A 71 6.27 2.60 -13.67
C VAL A 71 7.26 3.10 -14.74
N ALA A 72 6.76 3.45 -15.92
CA ALA A 72 7.61 3.87 -17.04
C ALA A 72 8.63 4.97 -16.66
N HIS A 73 8.24 5.92 -15.81
CA HIS A 73 9.08 7.02 -15.32
C HIS A 73 9.58 6.86 -13.87
N HIS A 74 9.11 5.86 -13.12
CA HIS A 74 9.57 5.52 -11.77
C HIS A 74 9.81 4.01 -11.65
N GLN A 75 11.07 3.60 -11.56
CA GLN A 75 11.43 2.19 -11.39
C GLN A 75 10.98 1.61 -10.04
N ASP A 76 10.82 2.47 -9.03
CA ASP A 76 10.32 2.17 -7.70
C ASP A 76 8.92 2.80 -7.53
N GLY A 77 7.88 2.08 -7.96
CA GLY A 77 6.50 2.55 -7.91
C GLY A 77 5.96 2.64 -6.49
N GLU A 78 6.27 1.65 -5.64
CA GLU A 78 5.85 1.64 -4.23
C GLU A 78 6.53 2.73 -3.41
N GLY A 79 7.84 2.93 -3.59
CA GLY A 79 8.56 4.00 -2.91
C GLY A 79 8.04 5.38 -3.30
N GLU A 80 7.68 5.60 -4.57
CA GLU A 80 7.00 6.84 -5.00
C GLU A 80 5.61 6.99 -4.38
N THR A 81 4.82 5.92 -4.34
CA THR A 81 3.51 5.92 -3.69
C THR A 81 3.62 6.29 -2.21
N LEU A 82 4.53 5.65 -1.48
CA LEU A 82 4.78 5.90 -0.06
C LEU A 82 5.26 7.34 0.20
N ALA A 83 6.13 7.89 -0.66
CA ALA A 83 6.57 9.27 -0.55
C ALA A 83 5.42 10.27 -0.73
N ARG A 84 4.52 10.02 -1.70
CA ARG A 84 3.33 10.87 -1.90
C ARG A 84 2.35 10.78 -0.72
N VAL A 85 2.15 9.59 -0.15
CA VAL A 85 1.37 9.42 1.10
C VAL A 85 1.99 10.25 2.22
N ARG A 86 3.31 10.13 2.44
CA ARG A 86 4.04 10.92 3.46
C ARG A 86 3.93 12.42 3.27
N SER A 87 3.89 12.89 2.03
CA SER A 87 3.71 14.32 1.75
C SER A 87 2.37 14.88 2.25
N VAL A 88 1.36 14.02 2.43
CA VAL A 88 0.03 14.41 2.93
C VAL A 88 -0.07 14.22 4.44
N VAL A 89 0.32 13.05 4.94
CA VAL A 89 0.06 12.66 6.34
C VAL A 89 1.21 12.97 7.30
N GLY A 90 2.37 13.39 6.78
CA GLY A 90 3.56 13.65 7.58
C GLY A 90 4.21 12.39 8.16
N HIS A 91 5.09 12.60 9.14
CA HIS A 91 5.89 11.53 9.76
C HIS A 91 5.44 11.16 11.19
N ASP A 92 4.44 11.87 11.73
CA ASP A 92 4.02 11.68 13.13
C ASP A 92 3.11 10.47 13.32
N ILE A 93 2.41 10.03 12.26
CA ILE A 93 1.54 8.84 12.29
C ILE A 93 2.18 7.64 11.58
N PRO A 94 1.86 6.41 12.00
CA PRO A 94 2.35 5.21 11.34
C PRO A 94 1.84 5.09 9.90
N VAL A 95 2.75 4.77 8.97
CA VAL A 95 2.43 4.30 7.61
C VAL A 95 2.98 2.90 7.47
N VAL A 96 2.12 1.90 7.38
CA VAL A 96 2.48 0.48 7.37
C VAL A 96 2.05 -0.14 6.04
N ASN A 97 2.84 -1.07 5.51
CA ASN A 97 2.44 -1.84 4.33
C ASN A 97 2.71 -3.34 4.46
N THR A 98 1.89 -4.13 3.76
CA THR A 98 2.16 -5.52 3.40
C THR A 98 2.80 -5.56 2.03
N LEU A 99 3.66 -6.55 1.79
CA LEU A 99 4.38 -6.78 0.55
C LEU A 99 4.37 -8.26 0.16
N ASP A 100 4.47 -8.51 -1.13
CA ASP A 100 4.73 -9.83 -1.67
C ASP A 100 6.19 -10.24 -1.43
N LEU A 101 6.48 -11.55 -1.33
CA LEU A 101 7.86 -12.04 -1.19
C LEU A 101 8.76 -11.72 -2.39
N HIS A 102 8.17 -11.45 -3.55
CA HIS A 102 8.87 -11.02 -4.76
C HIS A 102 9.11 -9.49 -4.81
N ALA A 103 8.81 -8.75 -3.74
CA ALA A 103 9.02 -7.30 -3.69
C ALA A 103 10.50 -6.90 -3.93
N ASN A 104 10.67 -5.82 -4.69
CA ASN A 104 11.95 -5.13 -4.89
C ASN A 104 12.13 -4.06 -3.82
N ILE A 105 12.53 -4.45 -2.60
CA ILE A 105 12.65 -3.52 -1.47
C ILE A 105 13.72 -2.46 -1.72
N THR A 106 13.32 -1.19 -1.80
CA THR A 106 14.24 -0.05 -1.98
C THR A 106 14.51 0.69 -0.66
N GLU A 107 15.60 1.47 -0.62
CA GLU A 107 15.89 2.38 0.48
C GLU A 107 14.76 3.41 0.69
N LYS A 108 14.10 3.85 -0.39
CA LYS A 108 12.98 4.79 -0.32
C LYS A 108 11.77 4.17 0.37
N MET A 109 11.43 2.92 0.06
CA MET A 109 10.37 2.20 0.77
C MET A 109 10.66 2.08 2.27
N VAL A 110 11.90 1.72 2.62
CA VAL A 110 12.35 1.63 4.02
C VAL A 110 12.25 2.99 4.73
N ALA A 111 12.72 4.06 4.08
CA ALA A 111 12.71 5.40 4.67
C ALA A 111 11.30 5.98 4.85
N MET A 112 10.37 5.67 3.94
CA MET A 112 9.01 6.22 3.96
C MET A 112 8.03 5.40 4.82
N SER A 113 8.35 4.14 5.10
CA SER A 113 7.48 3.25 5.90
C SER A 113 7.83 3.31 7.38
N SER A 114 6.83 3.28 8.25
CA SER A 114 7.02 3.04 9.69
C SER A 114 7.28 1.56 9.98
N ALA A 115 6.63 0.67 9.22
CA ALA A 115 6.86 -0.77 9.25
C ALA A 115 6.45 -1.39 7.91
N MET A 116 7.08 -2.52 7.57
CA MET A 116 6.72 -3.34 6.43
C MET A 116 6.66 -4.80 6.87
N THR A 117 5.71 -5.56 6.35
CA THR A 117 5.63 -7.02 6.52
C THR A 117 5.50 -7.69 5.16
N ILE A 118 5.86 -8.97 5.08
CA ILE A 118 5.98 -9.70 3.83
C ILE A 118 5.32 -11.07 3.94
N TYR A 119 4.73 -11.55 2.84
CA TYR A 119 4.34 -12.97 2.71
C TYR A 119 5.58 -13.86 2.84
N ARG A 120 5.41 -15.07 3.39
CA ARG A 120 6.54 -15.97 3.73
C ARG A 120 6.45 -17.33 3.05
N THR A 121 5.38 -17.60 2.30
CA THR A 121 5.18 -18.90 1.61
C THR A 121 5.16 -18.79 0.09
N TYR A 122 5.61 -19.84 -0.60
CA TYR A 122 5.52 -20.00 -2.05
C TYR A 122 5.03 -21.43 -2.38
N PRO A 123 3.82 -21.62 -2.96
CA PRO A 123 2.85 -20.59 -3.35
C PRO A 123 2.29 -19.82 -2.15
N HIS A 124 1.82 -18.59 -2.37
CA HIS A 124 1.30 -17.73 -1.30
C HIS A 124 0.00 -18.29 -0.73
N VAL A 125 0.10 -18.86 0.48
CA VAL A 125 -1.05 -19.34 1.28
C VAL A 125 -1.19 -18.57 2.60
N ASP A 126 -0.36 -17.54 2.77
CA ASP A 126 -0.27 -16.68 3.94
C ASP A 126 -0.42 -15.20 3.58
N MET A 127 -1.32 -14.90 2.63
CA MET A 127 -1.65 -13.54 2.22
C MET A 127 -2.58 -12.87 3.24
#